data_AF-A0A4R2ZTV6-F1
#
_entry.id   AF-A0A4R2ZTV6-F1
#
_cell.length_a   1.000
_cell.length_b   1.000
_cell.length_c   1.000
_cell.angle_alpha   90.00
_cell.angle_beta   90.00
_cell.angle_gamma   90.00
#
_symmetry.space_group_name_H-M   'P 1'
#
loop_
_entity.id
_entity.type
_entity.pdbx_description
1 polymer ?
#
loop_
_entity_poly.entity_id
_entity_poly.type
_entity_poly.pdbx_seq_one_letter_code
_entity_poly.pdbx_strand_id
1 'polypeptide(L)' 'MSDEGRTTELAGSGPYIHFCSVEGCGKWGGWGFRRGNAEPIWWCHEHYPYKRGTVRSEAAELADGLLK' A
#
# COMPACT_ATOMS: atom_id res chain seq x y z
N MET A 1 -8.05 -27.91 -2.49
CA MET A 1 -7.21 -27.89 -1.27
C MET A 1 -7.79 -26.83 -0.36
N SER A 2 -8.71 -27.22 0.51
CA SER A 2 -9.31 -26.36 1.54
C SER A 2 -8.70 -26.79 2.86
N ASP A 3 -7.70 -26.04 3.34
CA ASP A 3 -7.16 -26.26 4.68
C ASP A 3 -8.04 -25.50 5.67
N GLU A 4 -9.00 -26.22 6.23
CA GLU A 4 -9.85 -25.80 7.36
C GLU A 4 -9.09 -25.92 8.70
N GLY A 5 -7.84 -25.44 8.72
CA GLY A 5 -6.93 -25.55 9.84
C GLY A 5 -6.85 -24.29 10.69
N ARG A 6 -7.64 -24.25 11.78
CA ARG A 6 -7.39 -23.46 13.00
C ARG A 6 -7.21 -21.95 12.79
N THR A 7 -8.32 -21.22 12.77
CA THR A 7 -8.29 -19.81 13.20
C THR A 7 -7.95 -19.82 14.69
N THR A 8 -6.67 -19.64 15.03
CA THR A 8 -6.32 -19.19 16.37
C THR A 8 -7.05 -17.87 16.53
N GLU A 9 -8.01 -17.81 17.44
CA GLU A 9 -8.66 -16.57 17.81
C GLU A 9 -7.57 -15.72 18.45
N LEU A 10 -6.91 -14.91 17.63
CA LEU A 10 -5.97 -13.90 18.07
C LEU A 10 -6.79 -12.94 18.93
N ALA A 11 -6.85 -13.20 20.23
CA ALA A 11 -7.44 -12.31 21.22
C ALA A 11 -6.72 -10.95 21.09
N GLY A 12 -7.38 -10.01 20.41
CA GLY A 12 -6.81 -8.70 20.03
C GLY A 12 -6.79 -8.38 18.52
N SER A 13 -7.15 -9.33 17.65
CA SER A 13 -7.18 -9.15 16.18
C SER A 13 -8.47 -8.48 15.70
N GLY A 14 -8.80 -7.31 16.26
CA GLY A 14 -9.57 -6.35 15.47
C GLY A 14 -8.78 -6.02 14.19
N PRO A 15 -9.42 -5.55 13.10
CA PRO A 15 -8.67 -4.99 11.99
C PRO A 15 -7.75 -3.92 12.58
N TYR A 16 -6.44 -4.09 12.44
CA TYR A 16 -5.51 -3.09 12.92
C TYR A 16 -5.91 -1.76 12.27
N ILE A 17 -6.29 -0.78 13.09
CA ILE A 17 -6.74 0.52 12.61
C ILE A 17 -5.49 1.26 12.15
N HIS A 18 -5.38 1.43 10.84
CA HIS A 18 -4.26 2.10 10.22
C HIS A 18 -4.72 3.38 9.54
N PHE A 19 -4.14 4.51 9.92
CA PHE A 19 -4.36 5.78 9.25
C PHE A 19 -3.22 6.09 8.28
N CYS A 20 -3.52 6.90 7.27
CA CYS A 20 -2.51 7.43 6.38
C CYS A 20 -1.47 8.22 7.17
N SER A 21 -0.20 7.89 7.01
CA SER A 21 0.95 8.53 7.67
C SER A 21 1.18 10.00 7.24
N VAL A 22 0.33 10.55 6.37
CA VAL A 22 0.43 11.92 5.91
C VAL A 22 -0.32 12.80 6.90
N GLU A 23 0.39 13.75 7.48
CA GLU A 23 -0.14 14.76 8.39
C GLU A 23 -1.39 15.43 7.80
N GLY A 24 -2.48 15.44 8.57
CA GLY A 24 -3.76 16.02 8.15
C GLY A 24 -4.61 15.18 7.18
N CYS A 25 -4.17 13.99 6.76
CA CYS A 25 -5.00 13.15 5.88
C CYS A 25 -6.15 12.48 6.63
N GLY A 26 -5.87 11.82 7.77
CA GLY A 26 -6.89 11.15 8.60
C GLY A 26 -7.67 10.01 7.92
N LYS A 27 -7.40 9.70 6.65
CA LYS A 27 -8.05 8.60 5.90
C LYS A 27 -7.47 7.26 6.34
N TRP A 28 -8.30 6.21 6.23
CA TRP A 28 -7.86 4.84 6.42
C TRP A 28 -6.75 4.46 5.42
N GLY A 29 -5.67 3.87 5.93
CA GLY A 29 -4.54 3.38 5.16
C GLY A 29 -4.77 1.94 4.73
N GLY A 30 -4.96 1.71 3.43
CA GLY A 30 -5.12 0.37 2.84
C GLY A 30 -3.82 -0.22 2.32
N TRP A 31 -2.77 0.59 2.18
CA TRP A 31 -1.47 0.19 1.66
C TRP A 31 -0.41 0.51 2.70
N GLY A 32 0.16 -0.50 3.34
CA GLY A 32 1.24 -0.30 4.29
C GLY A 32 2.14 -1.51 4.41
N PHE A 33 3.42 -1.26 4.67
CA PHE A 33 4.40 -2.31 4.87
C PHE A 33 5.47 -1.87 5.87
N ARG A 34 6.01 -2.85 6.59
CA ARG A 34 7.13 -2.67 7.50
C ARG A 34 8.44 -2.71 6.71
N ARG A 35 9.29 -1.70 6.90
CA ARG A 35 10.67 -1.71 6.38
C ARG A 35 11.60 -2.32 7.44
N GLY A 36 11.99 -3.58 7.25
CA GLY A 36 12.88 -4.28 8.17
C GLY A 36 12.28 -4.41 9.57
N ASN A 37 12.97 -3.85 10.59
CA ASN A 37 12.51 -3.88 11.99
C ASN A 37 11.75 -2.63 12.43
N ALA A 38 11.48 -1.66 11.54
CA ALA A 38 10.77 -0.43 11.85
C ALA A 38 9.24 -0.62 11.93
N GLU A 39 8.51 0.36 12.46
CA GLU A 39 7.05 0.34 12.43
C GLU A 39 6.51 0.36 10.98
N PRO A 40 5.40 -0.35 10.69
CA PRO A 40 4.78 -0.32 9.38
C PRO A 40 4.21 1.06 9.08
N ILE A 41 4.59 1.62 7.93
CA ILE A 41 4.04 2.89 7.44
C ILE A 41 2.85 2.59 6.55
N TRP A 42 1.76 3.32 6.74
CA TRP A 42 0.50 3.14 6.02
C TRP A 42 0.13 4.38 5.21
N TRP A 43 -0.48 4.17 4.05
CA TRP A 43 -0.91 5.21 3.12
C TRP A 43 -2.32 4.92 2.63
N CYS A 44 -3.10 5.98 2.40
CA CYS A 44 -4.32 5.89 1.60
C CYS A 44 -3.97 5.81 0.10
N HIS A 45 -4.95 5.48 -0.74
CA HIS A 45 -4.75 5.40 -2.20
C HIS A 45 -4.17 6.69 -2.79
N GLU A 46 -4.52 7.86 -2.23
CA GLU A 46 -4.06 9.16 -2.70
C GLU A 46 -2.60 9.44 -2.38
N HIS A 47 -2.12 9.00 -1.22
CA HIS A 47 -0.77 9.28 -0.72
C HIS A 47 0.21 8.12 -0.88
N TYR A 48 -0.21 7.01 -1.50
CA TYR A 48 0.70 5.89 -1.73
C TYR A 48 1.86 6.32 -2.65
N PRO A 49 3.13 6.24 -2.19
CA PRO A 49 4.27 6.78 -2.94
C PRO A 49 4.70 5.88 -4.11
N TYR A 50 4.23 4.62 -4.17
CA TYR A 50 4.63 3.64 -5.19
C TYR A 50 3.53 3.34 -6.21
N LYS A 51 2.69 4.33 -6.54
CA LYS A 51 1.67 4.14 -7.58
C LYS A 51 2.35 3.76 -8.89
N ARG A 52 1.91 2.66 -9.48
CA ARG A 52 2.33 2.22 -10.81
C ARG A 52 1.75 3.18 -11.86
N GLY A 53 2.38 4.33 -12.03
CA GLY A 53 1.86 5.36 -12.93
C GLY A 53 2.72 6.61 -13.07
N THR A 54 3.90 6.66 -12.45
CA THR A 54 4.91 7.68 -12.78
C THR A 54 5.95 7.09 -13.71
N VAL A 55 6.63 6.02 -13.29
CA VAL A 55 7.75 5.43 -14.05
C VAL A 55 7.32 4.72 -15.34
N ARG A 56 6.18 4.01 -15.33
CA ARG A 56 5.65 3.34 -16.56
C ARG A 56 5.03 4.34 -17.54
N SER A 57 4.56 5.47 -17.05
CA SER A 57 3.93 6.51 -17.86
C SER A 57 5.00 7.31 -18.58
N GLU A 58 6.08 7.71 -17.89
CA GLU A 58 7.25 8.31 -18.52
C GLU A 58 7.86 7.40 -19.59
N ALA A 59 8.00 6.10 -19.30
CA ALA A 59 8.48 5.14 -20.29
C ALA A 59 7.53 4.99 -21.50
N ALA A 60 6.22 5.13 -21.28
CA ALA A 60 5.22 5.11 -22.36
C ALA A 60 5.25 6.43 -23.18
N GLU A 61 5.44 7.58 -22.54
CA GLU A 61 5.55 8.89 -23.18
C GLU A 61 6.84 9.01 -24.01
N LEU A 62 7.97 8.51 -23.49
CA LEU A 62 9.23 8.42 -24.23
C LEU A 62 9.13 7.48 -25.45
N ALA A 63 8.40 6.37 -25.32
CA ALA A 63 8.18 5.44 -26.42
C ALA A 63 7.29 6.05 -27.53
N ASP A 64 6.26 6.83 -27.18
CA ASP A 64 5.41 7.55 -28.15
C ASP A 64 6.15 8.71 -28.85
N GLY A 65 7.17 9.29 -28.19
CA GLY A 65 8.06 10.29 -28.78
C GLY A 65 9.03 9.72 -29.83
N LEU A 66 9.41 8.45 -29.71
CA LEU A 66 10.34 7.77 -30.64
C LEU A 66 9.69 7.26 -31.94
N LEU A 67 8.36 7.29 -32.02
CA LEU A 67 7.59 6.85 -33.20
C LEU A 67 7.18 8.01 -34.13
N LYS A 68 7.58 9.25 -33.83
CA LYS A 68 7.37 10.45 -34.68
C LYS A 68 8.66 10.79 -35.43
#